data_AF-A0A132MN04-F1
#
_entry.id   AF-A0A132MN04-F1
#
_cell.length_a   1.000
_cell.length_b   1.000
_cell.length_c   1.000
_cell.angle_alpha   90.00
_cell.angle_beta   90.00
_cell.angle_gamma   90.00
#
_symmetry.space_group_name_H-M   'P 1'
#
loop_
_entity.id
_entity.type
_entity.pdbx_description
1 polymer ?
#
loop_
_entity_poly.entity_id
_entity_poly.type
_entity_poly.pdbx_seq_one_letter_code
_entity_poly.pdbx_strand_id
1 'polypeptide(L)'
;MNRWLRDAPSLNAARRCNVKDELRERARELRLQGWTYPEIAKELNVSKSSVSLWVGPSQARLPVDARAVAGPRQRDVLGAAAPPAGDRAPAGEAAAAREIGALSDRELFLIGAALYWAEGSKLYCRRERVVFINSDPSMMLVFLRWLDLLGVPDEDRSYRVAIHETADVAAAEAFWADLVGIERSRLLKTTLKRHNPKTARKNVGDGYRGCLVITVRKSSELYRKIEGWWAGIADAATRHAVGSHKLTKSVGQA
;
A
#
# COMPACT_ATOMS: atom_id res chain seq x y z
N MET A 1 39.91 2.48 47.44
CA MET A 1 40.32 1.73 46.23
C MET A 1 39.07 1.53 45.37
N ASN A 2 38.79 2.12 44.20
CA ASN A 2 39.44 3.13 43.35
C ASN A 2 38.32 3.97 42.70
N ARG A 3 38.40 5.29 42.85
CA ARG A 3 37.51 6.32 42.31
C ARG A 3 38.14 6.95 41.06
N TRP A 4 38.30 6.18 39.97
CA TRP A 4 39.03 6.67 38.77
C TRP A 4 38.49 6.17 37.40
N LEU A 5 37.24 5.73 37.32
CA LEU A 5 36.64 5.28 36.03
C LEU A 5 35.33 6.02 35.69
N ARG A 6 35.22 7.32 35.97
CA ARG A 6 34.02 8.10 35.58
C ARG A 6 34.20 9.09 34.42
N ASP A 7 35.42 9.43 34.00
CA ASP A 7 35.60 10.51 33.01
C ASP A 7 36.55 10.19 31.83
N ALA A 8 36.55 8.95 31.33
CA ALA A 8 37.19 8.67 30.05
C ALA A 8 36.13 8.74 28.92
N PRO A 9 36.19 9.72 27.98
CA PRO A 9 35.33 9.68 26.81
C PRO A 9 35.61 8.41 26.02
N SER A 10 34.55 7.66 25.68
CA SER A 10 34.70 6.43 24.92
C SER A 10 35.23 6.76 23.52
N LEU A 11 36.48 6.39 23.24
CA LEU A 11 37.14 6.54 21.93
C LEU A 11 36.48 5.75 20.78
N ASN A 12 35.31 5.14 21.01
CA ASN A 12 34.64 4.23 20.08
C ASN A 12 33.39 4.82 19.40
N ALA A 13 32.99 6.05 19.68
CA ALA A 13 31.83 6.68 19.03
C ALA A 13 32.14 7.27 17.64
N ALA A 14 33.42 7.52 17.31
CA ALA A 14 33.78 8.39 16.19
C ALA A 14 34.16 7.70 14.86
N ARG A 15 34.25 6.35 14.75
CA ARG A 15 34.76 5.75 13.50
C ARG A 15 34.30 4.30 13.24
N ARG A 16 33.02 4.13 12.93
CA ARG A 16 32.56 2.98 12.13
C ARG A 16 31.67 3.48 11.00
N CYS A 17 32.26 4.12 10.00
CA CYS A 17 31.67 4.13 8.67
C CYS A 17 31.71 2.68 8.17
N ASN A 18 30.57 2.00 8.21
CA ASN A 18 30.48 0.69 7.59
C ASN A 18 30.48 0.94 6.09
N VAL A 19 31.42 0.37 5.34
CA VAL A 19 31.48 0.50 3.85
C VAL A 19 30.13 0.15 3.21
N LYS A 20 29.35 -0.73 3.86
CA LYS A 20 27.98 -1.07 3.44
C LYS A 20 26.97 0.07 3.61
N ASP A 21 27.17 1.00 4.54
CA ASP A 21 26.30 2.15 4.76
C ASP A 21 26.56 3.26 3.73
N GLU A 22 27.81 3.45 3.32
CA GLU A 22 28.16 4.36 2.21
C GLU A 22 27.60 3.86 0.87
N LEU A 23 27.70 2.55 0.60
CA LEU A 23 27.10 1.93 -0.59
C LEU A 23 25.56 2.01 -0.59
N ARG A 24 24.93 1.94 0.59
CA ARG A 24 23.48 2.10 0.74
C ARG A 24 23.03 3.51 0.42
N GLU A 25 23.74 4.51 0.94
CA GLU A 25 23.39 5.91 0.71
C GLU A 25 23.59 6.27 -0.76
N ARG A 26 24.70 5.81 -1.36
CA ARG A 26 24.93 5.99 -2.79
C ARG A 26 23.87 5.31 -3.67
N ALA A 27 23.40 4.12 -3.29
CA ALA A 27 22.31 3.44 -4.00
C ALA A 27 21.00 4.25 -3.98
N ARG A 28 20.72 4.97 -2.90
CA ARG A 28 19.54 5.85 -2.78
C ARG A 28 19.67 7.10 -3.63
N GLU A 29 20.83 7.74 -3.63
CA GLU A 29 21.12 8.89 -4.49
C GLU A 29 20.94 8.55 -5.97
N LEU A 30 21.55 7.44 -6.43
CA LEU A 30 21.42 6.98 -7.81
C LEU A 30 19.96 6.66 -8.16
N ARG A 31 19.18 6.13 -7.21
CA ARG A 31 17.75 5.90 -7.43
C ARG A 31 16.98 7.21 -7.59
N LEU A 32 17.26 8.22 -6.76
CA LEU A 32 16.65 9.55 -6.87
C LEU A 32 16.99 10.21 -8.22
N GLN A 33 18.16 9.92 -8.77
CA GLN A 33 18.58 10.34 -10.11
C GLN A 33 17.94 9.54 -11.25
N GLY A 34 17.08 8.56 -10.95
CA GLY A 34 16.29 7.81 -11.93
C GLY A 34 16.90 6.48 -12.38
N TRP A 35 18.03 6.06 -11.83
CA TRP A 35 18.71 4.82 -12.24
C TRP A 35 17.89 3.57 -11.89
N THR A 36 17.96 2.56 -12.76
CA THR A 36 17.27 1.27 -12.60
C THR A 36 18.06 0.33 -11.70
N TYR A 37 17.39 -0.70 -11.16
CA TYR A 37 18.03 -1.62 -10.20
C TYR A 37 19.22 -2.38 -10.79
N PRO A 38 19.20 -2.84 -12.07
CA PRO A 38 20.36 -3.43 -12.71
C PRO A 38 21.53 -2.45 -12.88
N GLU A 39 21.25 -1.18 -13.20
CA GLU A 39 22.29 -0.15 -13.38
C GLU A 39 22.97 0.18 -12.06
N ILE A 40 22.20 0.37 -10.98
CA ILE A 40 22.74 0.61 -9.64
C ILE A 40 23.54 -0.61 -9.15
N ALA A 41 23.07 -1.82 -9.43
CA ALA A 41 23.77 -3.06 -9.04
C ALA A 41 25.13 -3.18 -9.74
N LYS A 42 25.19 -2.82 -11.03
CA LYS A 42 26.41 -2.81 -11.82
C LYS A 42 27.38 -1.71 -11.35
N GLU A 43 26.88 -0.50 -11.13
CA GLU A 43 27.67 0.67 -10.71
C GLU A 43 28.31 0.45 -9.34
N LEU A 44 27.55 -0.07 -8.38
CA LEU A 44 28.03 -0.28 -7.01
C LEU A 44 28.65 -1.66 -6.79
N ASN A 45 28.74 -2.49 -7.83
CA ASN A 45 29.25 -3.86 -7.77
C ASN A 45 28.59 -4.71 -6.67
N VAL A 46 27.26 -4.67 -6.58
CA VAL A 46 26.47 -5.38 -5.57
C VAL A 46 25.36 -6.19 -6.22
N SER A 47 24.83 -7.18 -5.52
CA SER A 47 23.72 -7.97 -6.06
C SER A 47 22.46 -7.12 -6.27
N LYS A 48 21.67 -7.43 -7.30
CA LYS A 48 20.34 -6.83 -7.52
C LYS A 48 19.42 -6.97 -6.30
N SER A 49 19.56 -8.08 -5.55
CA SER A 49 18.86 -8.29 -4.28
C SER A 49 19.29 -7.30 -3.19
N SER A 50 20.56 -6.90 -3.14
CA SER A 50 21.07 -5.90 -2.20
C SER A 50 20.53 -4.50 -2.54
N VAL A 51 20.53 -4.13 -3.82
CA VAL A 51 19.93 -2.86 -4.28
C VAL A 51 18.44 -2.80 -3.95
N SER A 52 17.69 -3.86 -4.26
CA SER A 52 16.25 -3.95 -3.93
C SER A 52 15.99 -3.82 -2.42
N LEU A 53 16.88 -4.38 -1.60
CA LEU A 53 16.80 -4.28 -0.15
C LEU A 53 17.08 -2.86 0.37
N TRP A 54 18.05 -2.15 -0.21
CA TRP A 54 18.52 -0.84 0.26
C TRP A 54 17.67 0.33 -0.21
N VAL A 55 17.22 0.24 -1.45
CA VAL A 55 16.47 1.29 -2.14
C VAL A 55 14.96 1.15 -1.89
N GLY A 56 14.49 -0.05 -1.54
CA GLY A 56 13.07 -0.35 -1.34
C GLY A 56 12.25 -0.18 -2.62
N PRO A 57 11.04 -0.74 -2.74
CA PRO A 57 10.13 -0.31 -3.78
C PRO A 57 9.86 1.18 -3.56
N SER A 58 10.27 2.01 -4.51
CA SER A 58 10.05 3.46 -4.48
C SER A 58 8.57 3.76 -4.24
N GLN A 59 8.22 4.17 -3.02
CA GLN A 59 6.91 4.67 -2.65
C GLN A 59 6.75 6.09 -3.19
N ALA A 60 6.49 6.19 -4.49
CA ALA A 60 5.81 7.30 -5.17
C ALA A 60 5.79 6.98 -6.68
N ARG A 61 4.75 6.31 -7.13
CA ARG A 61 4.31 6.38 -8.51
C ARG A 61 2.79 6.54 -8.52
N LEU A 62 2.34 7.78 -8.61
CA LEU A 62 1.08 8.07 -9.28
C LEU A 62 1.40 8.10 -10.78
N PRO A 63 0.85 7.13 -11.53
CA PRO A 63 0.07 7.50 -12.69
C PRO A 63 -1.19 6.64 -12.74
N VAL A 64 -2.13 6.91 -11.85
CA VAL A 64 -3.54 6.62 -12.11
C VAL A 64 -4.18 7.99 -12.22
N ASP A 65 -4.82 8.24 -13.35
CA ASP A 65 -5.65 9.43 -13.50
C ASP A 65 -6.77 9.33 -12.46
N ALA A 66 -6.54 9.92 -11.28
CA ALA A 66 -7.46 9.84 -10.15
C ALA A 66 -8.82 10.48 -10.49
N ARG A 67 -8.91 11.16 -11.63
CA ARG A 67 -10.13 11.65 -12.28
C ARG A 67 -11.10 10.54 -12.69
N ALA A 68 -10.59 9.35 -13.08
CA ALA A 68 -11.42 8.24 -13.57
C ALA A 68 -12.09 7.44 -12.44
N VAL A 69 -11.50 7.48 -11.24
CA VAL A 69 -11.95 6.69 -10.08
C VAL A 69 -12.68 7.56 -9.05
N ALA A 70 -12.51 8.89 -9.05
CA ALA A 70 -13.11 9.78 -8.05
C ALA A 70 -14.64 9.98 -8.20
N GLY A 71 -15.38 9.79 -7.10
CA GLY A 71 -16.75 10.28 -6.96
C GLY A 71 -16.78 11.82 -6.85
N PRO A 72 -17.96 12.48 -6.88
CA PRO A 72 -18.07 13.94 -6.92
C PRO A 72 -17.27 14.66 -5.84
N ARG A 73 -17.13 14.07 -4.64
CA ARG A 73 -16.41 14.65 -3.50
C ARG A 73 -14.87 14.56 -3.57
N GLN A 74 -14.33 13.63 -4.36
CA GLN A 74 -12.89 13.40 -4.48
C GLN A 74 -12.26 14.21 -5.64
N ARG A 75 -13.10 14.75 -6.55
CA ARG A 75 -12.64 15.50 -7.72
C ARG A 75 -11.98 16.83 -7.35
N ASP A 76 -12.49 17.52 -6.33
CA ASP A 76 -12.01 18.86 -5.95
C ASP A 76 -10.68 18.83 -5.21
N VAL A 77 -10.44 17.79 -4.41
CA VAL A 77 -9.21 17.64 -3.60
C VAL A 77 -8.02 17.19 -4.47
N LEU A 78 -8.28 16.32 -5.44
CA LEU A 78 -7.26 15.85 -6.39
C LEU A 78 -6.89 16.87 -7.47
N GLY A 79 -7.64 17.97 -7.60
CA GLY A 79 -7.37 19.05 -8.56
C GLY A 79 -6.16 19.92 -8.21
N ALA A 80 -5.77 19.98 -6.93
CA ALA A 80 -4.69 20.85 -6.45
C ALA A 80 -3.29 20.20 -6.45
N ALA A 81 -3.21 18.87 -6.62
CA ALA A 81 -1.99 18.09 -6.43
C ALA A 81 -1.52 17.30 -7.66
N ALA A 82 -1.98 17.66 -8.86
CA ALA A 82 -1.54 17.01 -10.10
C ALA A 82 -0.34 17.78 -10.72
N PRO A 83 0.91 17.32 -10.57
CA PRO A 83 1.95 17.70 -11.51
C PRO A 83 1.60 17.15 -12.91
N PRO A 84 2.12 17.75 -13.99
CA PRO A 84 1.93 17.20 -15.34
C PRO A 84 2.39 15.74 -15.34
N ALA A 85 1.60 14.87 -15.97
CA ALA A 85 1.90 13.46 -16.15
C ALA A 85 3.33 13.32 -16.69
N GLY A 86 4.26 12.99 -15.78
CA GLY A 86 5.66 12.83 -16.14
C GLY A 86 5.80 11.54 -16.94
N ASP A 87 6.26 11.67 -18.17
CA ASP A 87 6.72 10.63 -19.10
C ASP A 87 7.85 9.73 -18.51
N ARG A 88 7.59 9.03 -17.39
CA ARG A 88 8.60 8.22 -16.68
C ARG A 88 8.09 6.89 -16.12
N ALA A 89 6.86 6.49 -16.43
CA ALA A 89 6.53 5.07 -16.33
C ALA A 89 7.26 4.34 -17.47
N PRO A 90 7.97 3.23 -17.23
CA PRO A 90 8.48 2.39 -18.30
C PRO A 90 7.35 2.14 -19.30
N ALA A 91 7.62 2.25 -20.60
CA ALA A 91 6.58 2.18 -21.62
C ALA A 91 5.64 0.97 -21.47
N GLY A 92 6.16 -0.16 -20.97
CA GLY A 92 5.37 -1.35 -20.64
C GLY A 92 4.37 -1.18 -19.49
N GLU A 93 4.70 -0.44 -18.43
CA GLU A 93 3.77 -0.17 -17.32
C GLU A 93 2.61 0.73 -17.79
N ALA A 94 2.91 1.75 -18.60
CA ALA A 94 1.89 2.64 -19.16
C ALA A 94 1.01 1.94 -20.21
N ALA A 95 1.55 1.00 -20.97
CA ALA A 95 0.77 0.17 -21.89
C ALA A 95 -0.19 -0.76 -21.12
N ALA A 96 0.33 -1.51 -20.14
CA ALA A 96 -0.48 -2.42 -19.32
C ALA A 96 -1.58 -1.69 -18.54
N ALA A 97 -1.32 -0.48 -18.05
CA ALA A 97 -2.35 0.33 -17.39
C ALA A 97 -3.52 0.68 -18.32
N ARG A 98 -3.27 0.87 -19.63
CA ARG A 98 -4.33 1.16 -20.61
C ARG A 98 -5.18 -0.06 -20.96
N GLU A 99 -4.67 -1.28 -20.78
CA GLU A 99 -5.41 -2.52 -21.03
C GLU A 99 -6.61 -2.70 -20.09
N ILE A 100 -6.55 -2.12 -18.88
CA ILE A 100 -7.63 -2.23 -17.89
C ILE A 100 -8.90 -1.49 -18.33
N GLY A 101 -8.76 -0.38 -19.06
CA GLY A 101 -9.89 0.44 -19.50
C GLY A 101 -10.76 0.95 -18.35
N ALA A 102 -12.07 1.10 -18.61
CA ALA A 102 -13.05 1.46 -17.60
C ALA A 102 -13.59 0.20 -16.91
N LEU A 103 -13.65 0.21 -15.58
CA LEU A 103 -14.22 -0.90 -14.82
C LEU A 103 -15.74 -0.78 -14.78
N SER A 104 -16.42 -1.88 -15.08
CA SER A 104 -17.83 -2.06 -14.77
C SER A 104 -18.05 -2.20 -13.26
N ASP A 105 -19.29 -1.94 -12.82
CA ASP A 105 -19.69 -2.16 -11.43
C ASP A 105 -19.42 -3.60 -10.96
N ARG A 106 -19.60 -4.58 -11.85
CA ARG A 106 -19.34 -5.99 -11.54
C ARG A 106 -17.84 -6.25 -11.33
N GLU A 107 -16.97 -5.69 -12.16
CA GLU A 107 -15.53 -5.84 -12.01
C GLU A 107 -15.03 -5.15 -10.74
N LEU A 108 -15.48 -3.91 -10.49
CA LEU A 108 -15.14 -3.19 -9.26
C LEU A 108 -15.63 -3.95 -8.01
N PHE A 109 -16.84 -4.54 -8.07
CA PHE A 109 -17.37 -5.37 -7.01
C PHE A 109 -16.45 -6.57 -6.69
N LEU A 110 -16.03 -7.32 -7.71
CA LEU A 110 -15.16 -8.50 -7.55
C LEU A 110 -13.76 -8.11 -7.07
N ILE A 111 -13.19 -7.03 -7.62
CA ILE A 111 -11.89 -6.50 -7.22
C ILE A 111 -11.92 -6.09 -5.75
N GLY A 112 -12.94 -5.35 -5.31
CA GLY A 112 -13.05 -4.92 -3.92
C GLY A 112 -13.25 -6.09 -2.95
N ALA A 113 -14.03 -7.11 -3.34
CA ALA A 113 -14.18 -8.34 -2.54
C ALA A 113 -12.84 -9.08 -2.38
N ALA A 114 -12.09 -9.25 -3.47
CA ALA A 114 -10.77 -9.88 -3.45
C ALA A 114 -9.73 -9.05 -2.66
N LEU A 115 -9.74 -7.73 -2.86
CA LEU A 115 -8.86 -6.80 -2.16
C LEU A 115 -9.10 -6.85 -0.64
N TYR A 116 -10.37 -6.81 -0.20
CA TYR A 116 -10.70 -6.95 1.21
C TYR A 116 -10.32 -8.34 1.75
N TRP A 117 -10.49 -9.40 0.97
CA TRP A 117 -10.09 -10.74 1.41
C TRP A 117 -8.57 -10.85 1.63
N ALA A 118 -7.76 -10.18 0.78
CA ALA A 118 -6.31 -10.20 0.86
C ALA A 118 -5.74 -9.30 1.98
N GLU A 119 -6.29 -8.09 2.12
CA GLU A 119 -5.72 -7.01 2.95
C GLU A 119 -6.58 -6.66 4.19
N GLY A 120 -7.82 -7.12 4.24
CA GLY A 120 -8.74 -6.89 5.36
C GLY A 120 -8.27 -7.59 6.64
N SER A 121 -8.80 -7.14 7.78
CA SER A 121 -8.45 -7.77 9.05
C SER A 121 -8.90 -9.24 9.06
N LYS A 122 -7.97 -10.15 9.38
CA LYS A 122 -8.17 -11.61 9.32
C LYS A 122 -9.46 -12.08 10.01
N LEU A 123 -10.01 -13.15 9.42
CA LEU A 123 -11.29 -13.87 9.62
C LEU A 123 -11.68 -14.34 11.05
N TYR A 124 -11.01 -13.85 12.09
CA TYR A 124 -11.29 -14.24 13.48
C TYR A 124 -11.51 -13.03 14.39
N CYS A 125 -11.90 -11.89 13.81
CA CYS A 125 -12.36 -10.77 14.61
C CYS A 125 -13.76 -11.10 15.13
N ARG A 126 -13.89 -11.47 16.42
CA ARG A 126 -15.17 -11.71 17.13
C ARG A 126 -16.22 -10.60 17.01
N ARG A 127 -15.86 -9.47 16.39
CA ARG A 127 -16.66 -8.26 16.27
C ARG A 127 -17.22 -8.03 14.87
N GLU A 128 -17.04 -8.98 13.93
CA GLU A 128 -17.59 -8.97 12.56
C GLU A 128 -17.55 -7.55 11.96
N ARG A 129 -16.34 -6.99 11.91
CA ARG A 129 -16.14 -5.59 11.56
C ARG A 129 -15.28 -5.49 10.32
N VAL A 130 -15.74 -4.68 9.37
CA VAL A 130 -14.98 -4.36 8.17
C VAL A 130 -13.91 -3.35 8.56
N VAL A 131 -12.67 -3.82 8.57
CA VAL A 131 -11.48 -3.01 8.81
C VAL A 131 -10.50 -3.27 7.68
N PHE A 132 -10.10 -2.19 7.00
CA PHE A 132 -9.14 -2.22 5.91
C PHE A 132 -7.94 -1.34 6.28
N ILE A 133 -6.73 -1.88 6.12
CA ILE A 133 -5.50 -1.19 6.47
C ILE A 133 -4.46 -1.41 5.38
N ASN A 134 -3.92 -0.34 4.85
CA ASN A 134 -2.88 -0.39 3.82
C ASN A 134 -2.09 0.93 3.81
N SER A 135 -0.86 0.91 3.28
CA SER A 135 -0.04 2.12 3.10
C SER A 135 -0.10 2.69 1.68
N ASP A 136 -0.69 1.96 0.73
CA ASP A 136 -0.82 2.36 -0.66
C ASP A 136 -2.07 3.24 -0.85
N PRO A 137 -1.89 4.50 -1.31
CA PRO A 137 -3.01 5.41 -1.57
C PRO A 137 -3.97 4.91 -2.66
N SER A 138 -3.45 4.22 -3.69
CA SER A 138 -4.28 3.71 -4.79
C SER A 138 -5.22 2.60 -4.31
N MET A 139 -4.73 1.70 -3.45
CA MET A 139 -5.57 0.67 -2.82
C MET A 139 -6.66 1.28 -1.94
N MET A 140 -6.35 2.36 -1.23
CA MET A 140 -7.34 3.09 -0.43
C MET A 140 -8.46 3.69 -1.28
N LEU A 141 -8.11 4.31 -2.41
CA LEU A 141 -9.09 4.88 -3.33
C LEU A 141 -10.00 3.81 -3.95
N VAL A 142 -9.43 2.68 -4.38
CA VAL A 142 -10.21 1.53 -4.90
C VAL A 142 -11.17 1.01 -3.82
N PHE A 143 -10.68 0.86 -2.59
CA PHE A 143 -11.51 0.39 -1.48
C PHE A 143 -12.66 1.36 -1.16
N LEU A 144 -12.40 2.67 -1.14
CA LEU A 144 -13.43 3.69 -0.92
C LEU A 144 -14.50 3.68 -2.02
N ARG A 145 -14.08 3.55 -3.29
CA ARG A 145 -15.03 3.43 -4.41
C ARG A 145 -15.85 2.17 -4.38
N TRP A 146 -15.27 1.08 -3.87
CA TRP A 146 -16.03 -0.14 -3.64
C TRP A 146 -17.05 0.04 -2.50
N LEU A 147 -16.70 0.75 -1.41
CA LEU A 147 -17.68 1.12 -0.38
C LEU A 147 -18.81 2.01 -0.94
N ASP A 148 -18.50 2.93 -1.86
CA ASP A 148 -19.51 3.74 -2.56
C ASP A 148 -20.44 2.87 -3.39
N LEU A 149 -19.88 1.94 -4.18
CA LEU A 149 -20.64 0.97 -4.97
C LEU A 149 -21.58 0.12 -4.10
N LEU A 150 -21.14 -0.25 -2.90
CA LEU A 150 -21.93 -1.01 -1.94
C LEU A 150 -22.96 -0.17 -1.17
N GLY A 151 -23.02 1.14 -1.41
CA GLY A 151 -23.94 2.05 -0.72
C GLY A 151 -23.62 2.27 0.75
N VAL A 152 -22.37 2.05 1.17
CA VAL A 152 -21.95 2.32 2.56
C VAL A 152 -21.84 3.84 2.75
N PRO A 153 -22.59 4.45 3.67
CA PRO A 153 -22.59 5.91 3.79
C PRO A 153 -21.31 6.44 4.44
N ASP A 154 -20.91 7.67 4.10
CA ASP A 154 -19.67 8.28 4.58
C ASP A 154 -19.63 8.42 6.09
N GLU A 155 -20.76 8.73 6.74
CA GLU A 155 -20.82 8.80 8.20
C GLU A 155 -20.40 7.49 8.85
N ASP A 156 -20.75 6.35 8.26
CA ASP A 156 -20.40 5.02 8.79
C ASP A 156 -18.94 4.64 8.55
N ARG A 157 -18.18 5.45 7.81
CA ARG A 157 -16.74 5.28 7.60
C ARG A 157 -15.97 6.08 8.63
N SER A 158 -14.99 5.45 9.25
CA SER A 158 -14.09 6.10 10.20
C SER A 158 -12.65 5.85 9.80
N TYR A 159 -11.82 6.89 10.00
CA TYR A 159 -10.47 6.96 9.48
C TYR A 159 -9.48 7.17 10.62
N ARG A 160 -8.37 6.45 10.58
CA ARG A 160 -7.27 6.64 11.53
C ARG A 160 -5.94 6.36 10.85
N VAL A 161 -4.95 7.18 11.16
CA VAL A 161 -3.57 6.93 10.72
C VAL A 161 -2.88 5.97 11.71
N ALA A 162 -2.20 4.95 11.19
CA ALA A 162 -1.34 4.06 11.94
C ALA A 162 0.10 4.24 11.44
N ILE A 163 0.93 4.93 12.23
CA ILE A 163 2.27 5.35 11.84
C ILE A 163 3.27 5.07 12.95
N HIS A 164 4.56 5.04 12.62
CA HIS A 164 5.61 4.92 13.62
C HIS A 164 5.81 6.23 14.37
N GLU A 165 6.17 6.15 15.65
CA GLU A 165 6.36 7.32 16.52
C GLU A 165 7.50 8.26 16.07
N THR A 166 8.44 7.77 15.27
CA THR A 166 9.57 8.56 14.75
C THR A 166 9.25 9.31 13.45
N ALA A 167 8.07 9.10 12.87
CA ALA A 167 7.68 9.72 11.62
C ALA A 167 6.81 10.96 11.88
N ASP A 168 6.69 11.82 10.87
CA ASP A 168 5.88 13.03 10.94
C ASP A 168 4.38 12.68 10.91
N VAL A 169 3.79 12.63 12.11
CA VAL A 169 2.35 12.36 12.32
C VAL A 169 1.50 13.44 11.65
N ALA A 170 1.89 14.71 11.77
CA ALA A 170 1.06 15.81 11.29
C ALA A 170 0.97 15.82 9.76
N ALA A 171 2.10 15.60 9.09
CA ALA A 171 2.13 15.52 7.64
C ALA A 171 1.47 14.23 7.11
N ALA A 172 1.55 13.11 7.85
CA ALA A 172 0.80 11.90 7.52
C ALA A 172 -0.72 12.10 7.63
N GLU A 173 -1.19 12.73 8.71
CA GLU A 173 -2.60 13.04 8.88
C GLU A 173 -3.12 13.99 7.81
N ALA A 174 -2.38 15.04 7.48
CA ALA A 174 -2.74 15.95 6.39
C ALA A 174 -2.85 15.22 5.05
N PHE A 175 -1.85 14.39 4.72
CA PHE A 175 -1.85 13.59 3.49
C PHE A 175 -3.08 12.66 3.39
N TRP A 176 -3.37 11.91 4.46
CA TRP A 176 -4.49 10.96 4.42
C TRP A 176 -5.85 11.64 4.47
N ALA A 177 -5.97 12.76 5.19
CA ALA A 177 -7.21 13.56 5.23
C ALA A 177 -7.54 14.13 3.85
N ASP A 178 -6.53 14.66 3.16
CA ASP A 178 -6.61 15.14 1.78
C ASP A 178 -7.02 14.01 0.83
N LEU A 179 -6.31 12.87 0.85
CA LEU A 179 -6.60 11.73 -0.03
C LEU A 179 -8.06 11.25 0.07
N VAL A 180 -8.61 11.20 1.28
CA VAL A 180 -9.99 10.70 1.49
C VAL A 180 -11.04 11.81 1.50
N GLY A 181 -10.65 13.06 1.31
CA GLY A 181 -11.56 14.21 1.21
C GLY A 181 -12.28 14.55 2.52
N ILE A 182 -11.57 14.51 3.65
CA ILE A 182 -12.11 14.89 4.96
C ILE A 182 -11.27 15.96 5.63
N GLU A 183 -11.89 16.72 6.53
CA GLU A 183 -11.17 17.57 7.46
C GLU A 183 -10.26 16.74 8.37
N ARG A 184 -9.02 17.21 8.61
CA ARG A 184 -8.06 16.52 9.49
C ARG A 184 -8.63 16.28 10.89
N SER A 185 -9.49 17.17 11.38
CA SER A 185 -10.18 17.04 12.69
C SER A 185 -11.14 15.84 12.78
N ARG A 186 -11.55 15.27 11.63
CA ARG A 186 -12.39 14.07 11.57
C ARG A 186 -11.59 12.77 11.66
N LEU A 187 -10.26 12.82 11.56
CA LEU A 187 -9.42 11.65 11.81
C LEU A 187 -9.51 11.26 13.29
N LEU A 188 -9.70 9.96 13.54
CA LEU A 188 -9.58 9.42 14.88
C LEU A 188 -8.11 9.44 15.31
N LYS A 189 -7.91 9.48 16.64
CA LYS A 189 -6.58 9.49 17.28
C LYS A 189 -5.60 8.53 16.62
N THR A 190 -4.47 9.03 16.13
CA THR A 190 -3.39 8.28 15.50
C THR A 190 -2.96 7.08 16.36
N THR A 191 -2.74 5.93 15.72
CA THR A 191 -2.08 4.80 16.36
C THR A 191 -0.57 4.90 16.15
N LEU A 192 0.17 5.15 17.24
CA LEU A 192 1.63 5.17 17.22
C LEU A 192 2.19 3.76 17.46
N LYS A 193 2.87 3.23 16.44
CA LYS A 193 3.65 1.99 16.55
C LYS A 193 5.00 2.36 17.19
N ARG A 194 5.32 1.75 18.33
CA ARG A 194 6.59 1.96 19.04
C ARG A 194 7.75 1.26 18.35
N HIS A 195 8.96 1.77 18.56
CA HIS A 195 10.17 1.18 18.02
C HIS A 195 10.40 -0.24 18.56
N ASN A 196 10.45 -1.22 17.66
CA ASN A 196 11.07 -2.52 17.93
C ASN A 196 12.49 -2.53 17.34
N PRO A 197 13.56 -2.47 18.16
CA PRO A 197 14.94 -2.37 17.66
C PRO A 197 15.45 -3.62 16.93
N LYS A 198 14.68 -4.72 16.93
CA LYS A 198 15.06 -5.98 16.26
C LYS A 198 14.71 -6.07 14.77
N THR A 199 14.00 -5.08 14.20
CA THR A 199 13.55 -5.14 12.81
C THR A 199 14.28 -4.11 11.93
N ALA A 200 15.08 -4.60 10.98
CA ALA A 200 15.59 -3.79 9.87
C ALA A 200 14.41 -3.40 8.97
N ARG A 201 13.86 -2.20 9.20
CA ARG A 201 12.69 -1.71 8.46
C ARG A 201 13.09 -1.01 7.18
N LYS A 202 12.26 -1.22 6.15
CA LYS A 202 12.41 -0.63 4.81
C LYS A 202 11.60 0.67 4.63
N ASN A 203 10.72 1.00 5.58
CA ASN A 203 9.81 2.15 5.52
C ASN A 203 10.23 3.23 6.53
N VAL A 204 11.39 3.86 6.30
CA VAL A 204 12.02 4.79 7.26
C VAL A 204 12.52 6.09 6.60
N GLY A 205 11.97 6.47 5.44
CA GLY A 205 12.29 7.72 4.75
C GLY A 205 11.28 8.82 5.02
N ASP A 206 11.66 10.06 4.70
CA ASP A 206 10.86 11.29 4.90
C ASP A 206 9.50 11.29 4.16
N GLY A 207 9.32 10.39 3.18
CA GLY A 207 8.07 10.17 2.47
C GLY A 207 7.11 9.14 3.12
N TYR A 208 7.48 8.51 4.23
CA TYR A 208 6.65 7.48 4.85
C TYR A 208 5.45 8.10 5.58
N ARG A 209 4.25 7.93 5.02
CA ARG A 209 2.99 8.44 5.59
C ARG A 209 2.27 7.44 6.50
N GLY A 210 2.88 6.31 6.85
CA GLY A 210 2.18 5.28 7.63
C GLY A 210 1.17 4.47 6.81
N CYS A 211 0.21 3.87 7.50
CA CYS A 211 -0.95 3.22 6.91
C CYS A 211 -2.22 3.99 7.29
N LEU A 212 -3.17 4.07 6.36
CA LEU A 212 -4.53 4.45 6.71
C LEU A 212 -5.27 3.22 7.23
N VAL A 213 -6.13 3.43 8.21
CA VAL A 213 -7.07 2.43 8.70
C VAL A 213 -8.47 2.96 8.44
N ILE A 214 -9.22 2.25 7.61
CA ILE A 214 -10.64 2.49 7.36
C ILE A 214 -11.42 1.46 8.19
N THR A 215 -12.36 1.93 8.99
CA THR A 215 -13.27 1.09 9.74
C THR A 215 -14.70 1.46 9.39
N VAL A 216 -15.49 0.48 8.95
CA VAL A 216 -16.92 0.64 8.70
C VAL A 216 -17.68 0.30 9.97
N ARG A 217 -18.51 1.23 10.44
CA ARG A 217 -19.41 1.05 11.58
C ARG A 217 -20.61 0.21 11.14
N LYS A 218 -21.27 -0.46 12.09
CA LYS A 218 -22.48 -1.29 11.83
C LYS A 218 -22.31 -2.31 10.69
N SER A 219 -21.10 -2.83 10.49
CA SER A 219 -20.72 -3.57 9.29
C SER A 219 -20.85 -5.08 9.39
N SER A 220 -21.56 -5.63 10.38
CA SER A 220 -21.59 -7.08 10.62
C SER A 220 -22.23 -7.85 9.47
N GLU A 221 -23.33 -7.32 8.92
CA GLU A 221 -23.96 -7.88 7.72
C GLU A 221 -23.03 -7.79 6.50
N LEU A 222 -22.40 -6.62 6.28
CA LEU A 222 -21.46 -6.44 5.19
C LEU A 222 -20.27 -7.40 5.32
N TYR A 223 -19.71 -7.57 6.51
CA TYR A 223 -18.62 -8.49 6.79
C TYR A 223 -18.98 -9.92 6.36
N ARG A 224 -20.15 -10.44 6.77
CA ARG A 224 -20.65 -11.78 6.39
C ARG A 224 -20.91 -11.89 4.89
N LYS A 225 -21.44 -10.84 4.27
CA LYS A 225 -21.62 -10.79 2.81
C LYS A 225 -20.29 -10.93 2.09
N ILE A 226 -19.24 -10.25 2.55
CA ILE A 226 -17.90 -10.36 1.95
C ILE A 226 -17.34 -11.78 2.06
N GLU A 227 -17.51 -12.45 3.20
CA GLU A 227 -17.14 -13.86 3.35
C GLU A 227 -17.89 -14.75 2.35
N GLY A 228 -19.20 -14.54 2.20
CA GLY A 228 -20.01 -15.26 1.21
C GLY A 228 -19.62 -14.98 -0.24
N TRP A 229 -19.29 -13.72 -0.56
CA TRP A 229 -18.81 -13.34 -1.89
C TRP A 229 -17.49 -14.02 -2.23
N TRP A 230 -16.53 -14.04 -1.30
CA TRP A 230 -15.27 -14.73 -1.53
C TRP A 230 -15.46 -16.24 -1.72
N ALA A 231 -16.29 -16.87 -0.90
CA ALA A 231 -16.63 -18.28 -1.08
C ALA A 231 -17.21 -18.54 -2.49
N GLY A 232 -18.13 -17.69 -2.95
CA GLY A 232 -18.70 -17.77 -4.30
C GLY A 232 -17.68 -17.55 -5.41
N ILE A 233 -16.73 -16.61 -5.24
CA ILE A 233 -15.63 -16.36 -6.20
C ILE A 233 -14.72 -17.58 -6.29
N ALA A 234 -14.29 -18.13 -5.15
CA ALA A 234 -13.41 -19.30 -5.09
C ALA A 234 -14.07 -20.54 -5.74
N ASP A 235 -15.35 -20.74 -5.47
CA ASP A 235 -16.15 -21.83 -6.03
C ASP A 235 -16.38 -21.66 -7.55
N ALA A 236 -16.67 -20.45 -8.02
CA ALA A 236 -16.75 -20.15 -9.46
C ALA A 236 -15.40 -20.42 -10.17
N ALA A 237 -14.29 -19.96 -9.59
CA ALA A 237 -12.95 -20.15 -10.16
C ALA A 237 -12.56 -21.63 -10.29
N THR A 238 -12.97 -22.47 -9.34
CA THR A 238 -12.67 -23.92 -9.37
C THR A 238 -13.60 -24.70 -10.31
N ARG A 239 -14.88 -24.34 -10.42
CA ARG A 239 -15.80 -24.98 -11.37
C ARG A 239 -15.40 -24.81 -12.85
N HIS A 240 -14.88 -23.64 -13.21
CA HIS A 240 -14.38 -23.40 -14.57
C HIS A 240 -13.15 -24.25 -14.91
N ALA A 241 -12.35 -24.65 -13.92
CA ALA A 241 -11.21 -25.55 -14.13
C ALA A 241 -11.63 -27.00 -14.42
N VAL A 242 -12.79 -27.45 -13.91
CA VAL A 242 -13.28 -28.83 -14.09
C VAL A 242 -14.03 -29.02 -15.41
N GLY A 243 -14.64 -27.96 -15.97
CA GLY A 243 -15.37 -28.01 -17.25
C GLY A 243 -14.48 -28.15 -18.49
N SER A 244 -13.26 -27.61 -18.46
CA SER A 244 -12.33 -27.63 -19.61
C SER A 244 -11.62 -28.97 -19.82
N HIS A 245 -11.70 -29.90 -18.86
CA HIS A 245 -11.07 -31.23 -18.96
C HIS A 245 -12.00 -32.32 -19.52
N LYS A 246 -13.27 -32.00 -19.80
CA LYS A 246 -14.25 -32.97 -20.35
C LYS A 246 -14.51 -32.84 -21.86
N LEU A 247 -13.95 -31.86 -22.55
CA LEU A 247 -14.18 -31.62 -23.98
C LEU A 247 -13.11 -32.19 -24.93
N THR A 248 -12.08 -32.88 -24.43
CA THR A 248 -11.02 -33.51 -25.27
C THR A 248 -11.10 -35.04 -25.36
N LYS A 249 -12.16 -35.68 -24.83
CA LYS A 249 -12.30 -37.15 -24.85
C LYS A 249 -13.51 -37.70 -25.65
N SER A 250 -14.13 -36.94 -26.53
CA SER A 250 -15.28 -37.45 -27.33
C SER A 250 -15.15 -37.31 -28.85
N VAL A 251 -13.95 -37.13 -29.41
CA VAL A 251 -13.76 -37.23 -30.86
C VAL A 251 -12.71 -38.30 -31.13
N GLY A 252 -13.17 -39.51 -31.46
CA GLY A 252 -12.30 -40.60 -31.90
C GLY A 252 -12.77 -41.98 -31.45
N GLN A 253 -13.93 -42.42 -31.92
CA GLN A 253 -14.22 -43.84 -32.23
C GLN A 253 -15.56 -43.90 -32.98
N ALA A 254 -15.45 -43.87 -34.31
CA ALA A 254 -16.40 -44.44 -35.26
C ALA A 254 -15.56 -45.25 -36.25
#